data_AF-A0A1A2UWM4-F1
#
_entry.id   AF-A0A1A2UWM4-F1
#
_cell.length_a   1.000
_cell.length_b   1.000
_cell.length_c   1.000
_cell.angle_alpha   90.00
_cell.angle_beta   90.00
_cell.angle_gamma   90.00
#
_symmetry.space_group_name_H-M   'P 1'
#
loop_
_entity.id
_entity.type
_entity.pdbx_description
1 polymer ?
#
loop_
_entity_poly.entity_id
_entity_poly.type
_entity_poly.pdbx_seq_one_letter_code
_entity_poly.pdbx_strand_id
1 'polypeptide(L)'
;MNSTAIWIVVAAAVVLLILVVLVAITGMRRRRRQRQAEEIREEARQATAQVERREALAQETAAKARAAQAEAEAKAAEAARLQDRAANHQSEVAESREQLQEQWKRADELHPEATAEPAGEHDDPNVARSTRPHDAEAVQRETYRGTPG
;
A
#
# COMPACT_ATOMS: atom_id res chain seq x y z
N MET A 1 36.80 86.72 -30.83
CA MET A 1 35.68 85.90 -30.32
C MET A 1 35.70 86.01 -28.80
N ASN A 2 34.59 86.43 -28.22
CA ASN A 2 34.42 86.78 -26.81
C ASN A 2 34.50 85.53 -25.91
N SER A 3 35.37 85.55 -24.90
CA SER A 3 35.59 84.45 -23.94
C SER A 3 34.31 83.93 -23.29
N THR A 4 33.28 84.77 -23.15
CA THR A 4 31.95 84.38 -22.66
C THR A 4 31.27 83.34 -23.56
N ALA A 5 31.36 83.47 -24.89
CA ALA A 5 30.76 82.52 -25.83
C ALA A 5 31.47 81.15 -25.75
N ILE A 6 32.79 81.15 -25.54
CA ILE A 6 33.58 79.93 -25.36
C ILE A 6 33.15 79.20 -24.08
N TRP A 7 32.98 79.92 -22.95
CA TRP A 7 32.52 79.32 -21.70
C TRP A 7 31.09 78.75 -21.78
N ILE A 8 30.18 79.40 -22.53
CA ILE A 8 28.82 78.89 -22.75
C ILE A 8 28.86 77.58 -23.53
N VAL A 9 29.68 77.50 -24.60
CA VAL A 9 29.82 76.26 -25.39
C VAL A 9 30.44 75.14 -24.55
N VAL A 10 31.43 75.45 -23.72
CA VAL A 10 32.04 74.47 -22.80
C VAL A 10 31.02 73.98 -21.77
N ALA A 11 30.24 74.88 -21.16
CA ALA A 11 29.18 74.50 -20.23
C ALA A 11 28.10 73.62 -20.90
N ALA A 12 27.68 73.98 -22.11
CA ALA A 12 26.73 73.18 -22.88
C ALA A 12 27.29 71.79 -23.23
N ALA A 13 28.57 71.69 -23.59
CA ALA A 13 29.22 70.42 -23.87
C ALA A 13 29.29 69.51 -22.63
N VAL A 14 29.59 70.08 -21.46
CA VAL A 14 29.60 69.33 -20.18
C VAL A 14 28.20 68.83 -19.83
N VAL A 15 27.17 69.66 -19.97
CA VAL A 15 25.77 69.24 -19.74
C VAL A 15 25.37 68.12 -20.71
N LEU A 16 25.73 68.22 -21.98
CA LEU A 16 25.47 67.18 -22.98
C LEU A 16 26.15 65.85 -22.59
N LEU A 17 27.41 65.92 -22.13
CA LEU A 17 28.17 64.76 -21.68
C LEU A 17 27.50 64.06 -20.48
N ILE A 18 27.03 64.84 -19.51
CA ILE A 18 26.31 64.33 -18.33
C ILE A 18 25.02 63.61 -18.76
N LEU A 19 24.26 64.18 -19.71
CA LEU A 19 23.04 63.56 -20.21
C LEU A 19 23.30 62.21 -20.89
N VAL A 20 24.36 62.11 -21.70
CA VAL A 20 24.75 60.85 -22.37
C VAL A 20 25.09 59.76 -21.35
N VAL A 21 25.85 60.12 -20.30
CA VAL A 21 26.24 59.17 -19.23
C VAL A 21 25.00 58.68 -18.45
N LEU A 22 24.04 59.56 -18.16
CA LEU A 22 22.80 59.22 -17.45
C LEU A 22 21.93 58.20 -18.22
N VAL A 23 21.83 58.35 -19.54
CA VAL A 23 21.05 57.44 -20.40
C VAL A 23 21.73 56.07 -20.52
N ALA A 24 23.06 56.03 -20.59
CA ALA A 24 23.80 54.77 -20.67
C ALA A 24 23.62 53.89 -19.41
N ILE A 25 23.65 54.49 -18.22
CA ILE A 25 23.51 53.78 -16.94
C ILE A 25 22.10 53.18 -16.78
N THR A 26 21.06 53.93 -17.18
CA THR A 26 19.66 53.48 -17.08
C THR A 26 19.34 52.35 -18.07
N GLY A 27 19.91 52.37 -19.28
CA GLY A 27 19.77 51.30 -20.27
C GLY A 27 20.35 49.95 -19.80
N MET A 28 21.50 49.96 -19.12
CA MET A 28 22.14 48.73 -18.62
C MET A 28 21.34 48.08 -17.48
N ARG A 29 20.70 48.88 -16.61
CA ARG A 29 19.83 48.37 -15.54
C ARG A 29 18.56 47.70 -16.07
N ARG A 30 17.98 48.22 -17.15
CA ARG A 30 16.80 47.61 -17.81
C ARG A 30 17.11 46.24 -18.42
N ARG A 31 18.25 46.09 -19.10
CA ARG A 31 18.66 44.80 -19.69
C ARG A 31 18.94 43.72 -18.64
N ARG A 32 19.51 44.09 -17.48
CA ARG A 32 19.70 43.14 -16.37
C ARG A 32 18.38 42.65 -15.76
N ARG A 33 17.39 43.55 -15.61
CA ARG A 33 16.05 43.18 -15.11
C ARG A 33 15.30 42.25 -16.06
N GLN A 34 15.47 42.41 -17.37
CA GLN A 34 14.85 41.53 -18.36
C GLN A 34 15.44 40.12 -18.30
N ARG A 35 16.77 39.99 -18.20
CA ARG A 35 17.42 38.68 -18.06
C ARG A 35 17.03 37.95 -16.77
N GLN A 36 16.98 38.66 -15.64
CA GLN A 36 16.51 38.08 -14.37
C GLN A 36 15.05 37.60 -14.45
N ALA A 37 14.19 38.32 -15.18
CA ALA A 37 12.81 37.89 -15.38
C ALA A 37 12.70 36.65 -16.27
N GLU A 38 13.60 36.48 -17.25
CA GLU A 38 13.68 35.27 -18.07
C GLU A 38 14.21 34.08 -17.26
N GLU A 39 15.29 34.27 -16.48
CA GLU A 39 15.84 33.24 -15.58
C GLU A 39 14.80 32.75 -14.57
N ILE A 40 14.08 33.67 -13.90
CA ILE A 40 13.01 33.30 -12.95
C ILE A 40 11.88 32.53 -13.66
N ARG A 41 11.55 32.87 -14.91
CA ARG A 41 10.53 32.13 -15.68
C ARG A 41 11.00 30.74 -16.05
N GLU A 42 12.26 30.57 -16.40
CA GLU A 42 12.83 29.26 -16.71
C GLU A 42 12.93 28.39 -15.45
N GLU A 43 13.40 28.94 -14.34
CA GLU A 43 13.42 28.25 -13.04
C GLU A 43 12.02 27.86 -12.58
N ALA A 44 11.04 28.76 -12.71
CA ALA A 44 9.65 28.46 -12.40
C ALA A 44 9.10 27.31 -13.26
N ARG A 45 9.38 27.29 -14.57
CA ARG A 45 8.96 26.18 -15.45
C ARG A 45 9.58 24.84 -15.04
N GLN A 46 10.86 24.83 -14.68
CA GLN A 46 11.53 23.62 -14.22
C GLN A 46 10.96 23.13 -12.88
N ALA A 47 10.71 24.05 -11.94
CA ALA A 47 10.10 23.74 -10.66
C ALA A 47 8.68 23.20 -10.83
N THR A 48 7.85 23.81 -11.69
CA THR A 48 6.51 23.33 -12.02
C THR A 48 6.55 21.92 -12.58
N ALA A 49 7.43 21.64 -13.55
CA ALA A 49 7.57 20.30 -14.11
C ALA A 49 7.98 19.24 -13.07
N GLN A 50 8.80 19.60 -12.07
CA GLN A 50 9.15 18.70 -10.97
C GLN A 50 7.95 18.46 -10.02
N VAL A 51 7.19 19.50 -9.71
CA VAL A 51 5.99 19.41 -8.87
C VAL A 51 4.93 18.54 -9.55
N GLU A 52 4.65 18.78 -10.84
CA GLU A 52 3.70 17.98 -11.63
C GLU A 52 4.07 16.49 -11.66
N ARG A 53 5.37 16.16 -11.82
CA ARG A 53 5.82 14.76 -11.76
C ARG A 53 5.58 14.14 -10.39
N ARG A 54 5.87 14.86 -9.31
CA ARG A 54 5.62 14.37 -7.94
C ARG A 54 4.13 14.20 -7.67
N GLU A 55 3.32 15.13 -8.15
CA GLU A 55 1.87 15.06 -8.04
C GLU A 55 1.32 13.86 -8.81
N ALA A 56 1.77 13.62 -10.04
CA ALA A 56 1.39 12.45 -10.82
C ALA A 56 1.74 11.13 -10.10
N LEU A 57 2.94 11.01 -9.53
CA LEU A 57 3.35 9.84 -8.75
C LEU A 57 2.50 9.67 -7.48
N ALA A 58 2.16 10.77 -6.80
CA ALA A 58 1.31 10.74 -5.62
C ALA A 58 -0.12 10.31 -5.97
N GLN A 59 -0.68 10.82 -7.06
CA GLN A 59 -2.00 10.42 -7.57
C GLN A 59 -2.01 8.94 -8.00
N GLU A 60 -0.97 8.47 -8.69
CA GLU A 60 -0.81 7.07 -9.08
C GLU A 60 -0.75 6.16 -7.83
N THR A 61 0.04 6.56 -6.83
CA THR A 61 0.18 5.80 -5.58
C THR A 61 -1.13 5.78 -4.80
N ALA A 62 -1.84 6.90 -4.73
CA ALA A 62 -3.14 6.98 -4.08
C ALA A 62 -4.19 6.11 -4.80
N ALA A 63 -4.18 6.10 -6.14
CA ALA A 63 -5.06 5.24 -6.93
C ALA A 63 -4.74 3.74 -6.70
N LYS A 64 -3.45 3.36 -6.70
CA LYS A 64 -3.01 2.00 -6.39
C LYS A 64 -3.42 1.57 -4.98
N ALA A 65 -3.26 2.44 -3.99
CA ALA A 65 -3.66 2.17 -2.62
C ALA A 65 -5.18 1.90 -2.52
N ARG A 66 -6.01 2.73 -3.17
CA ARG A 66 -7.46 2.52 -3.22
C ARG A 66 -7.84 1.21 -3.91
N ALA A 67 -7.17 0.86 -5.00
CA ALA A 67 -7.40 -0.41 -5.69
C ALA A 67 -7.06 -1.61 -4.79
N ALA A 68 -5.89 -1.61 -4.15
CA ALA A 68 -5.48 -2.66 -3.23
C ALA A 68 -6.43 -2.79 -2.02
N GLN A 69 -6.92 -1.67 -1.49
CA GLN A 69 -7.92 -1.67 -0.43
C GLN A 69 -9.24 -2.30 -0.90
N ALA A 70 -9.74 -1.94 -2.08
CA ALA A 70 -10.97 -2.51 -2.62
C ALA A 70 -10.85 -4.04 -2.85
N GLU A 71 -9.69 -4.51 -3.32
CA GLU A 71 -9.42 -5.95 -3.44
C GLU A 71 -9.39 -6.65 -2.08
N ALA A 72 -8.81 -6.03 -1.06
CA ALA A 72 -8.78 -6.58 0.29
C ALA A 72 -10.19 -6.67 0.89
N GLU A 73 -11.00 -5.62 0.72
CA GLU A 73 -12.40 -5.59 1.15
C GLU A 73 -13.23 -6.66 0.44
N ALA A 74 -13.04 -6.84 -0.87
CA ALA A 74 -13.71 -7.90 -1.63
C ALA A 74 -13.35 -9.31 -1.11
N LYS A 75 -12.07 -9.57 -0.85
CA LYS A 75 -11.61 -10.84 -0.26
C LYS A 75 -12.15 -11.06 1.16
N ALA A 76 -12.21 -10.00 1.97
CA ALA A 76 -12.79 -10.08 3.31
C ALA A 76 -14.29 -10.41 3.26
N ALA A 77 -15.03 -9.82 2.33
CA ALA A 77 -16.44 -10.13 2.11
C ALA A 77 -16.65 -11.57 1.63
N GLU A 78 -15.78 -12.09 0.75
CA GLU A 78 -15.83 -13.49 0.33
C GLU A 78 -15.53 -14.45 1.49
N ALA A 79 -14.52 -14.14 2.30
CA ALA A 79 -14.19 -14.90 3.50
C ALA A 79 -15.36 -14.93 4.50
N ALA A 80 -16.02 -13.79 4.72
CA ALA A 80 -17.22 -13.72 5.56
C ALA A 80 -18.33 -14.63 5.03
N ARG A 81 -18.61 -14.61 3.72
CA ARG A 81 -19.60 -15.51 3.10
C ARG A 81 -19.25 -17.00 3.23
N LEU A 82 -17.98 -17.35 3.21
CA LEU A 82 -17.53 -18.72 3.43
C LEU A 82 -17.72 -19.13 4.89
N GLN A 83 -17.41 -18.22 5.83
CA GLN A 83 -17.63 -18.45 7.26
C GLN A 83 -19.11 -18.62 7.60
N ASP A 84 -19.99 -17.77 7.05
CA ASP A 84 -21.44 -17.87 7.23
C ASP A 84 -21.97 -19.23 6.73
N ARG A 85 -21.50 -19.68 5.56
CA ARG A 85 -21.85 -21.02 5.04
C ARG A 85 -21.37 -22.14 5.94
N ALA A 86 -20.14 -22.04 6.46
CA ALA A 86 -19.60 -23.03 7.38
C ALA A 86 -20.38 -23.06 8.70
N ALA A 87 -20.77 -21.90 9.22
CA ALA A 87 -21.60 -21.79 10.42
C ALA A 87 -22.97 -22.43 10.20
N ASN A 88 -23.64 -22.13 9.09
CA ASN A 88 -24.94 -22.72 8.74
C ASN A 88 -24.86 -24.24 8.64
N HIS A 89 -23.85 -24.79 7.97
CA HIS A 89 -23.67 -26.25 7.89
C HIS A 89 -23.40 -26.88 9.26
N GLN A 90 -22.66 -26.21 10.15
CA GLN A 90 -22.46 -26.71 11.52
C GLN A 90 -23.77 -26.73 12.31
N SER A 91 -24.60 -25.70 12.18
CA SER A 91 -25.94 -25.67 12.78
C SER A 91 -26.83 -26.79 12.25
N GLU A 92 -26.89 -27.00 10.93
CA GLU A 92 -27.65 -28.10 10.32
C GLU A 92 -27.21 -29.49 10.82
N VAL A 93 -25.90 -29.70 10.97
CA VAL A 93 -25.35 -30.94 11.52
C VAL A 93 -25.72 -31.10 13.00
N ALA A 94 -25.67 -30.03 13.79
CA ALA A 94 -26.07 -30.05 15.20
C ALA A 94 -27.55 -30.41 15.35
N GLU A 95 -28.44 -29.77 14.58
CA GLU A 95 -29.87 -30.08 14.55
C GLU A 95 -30.14 -31.53 14.12
N SER A 96 -29.44 -32.01 13.09
CA SER A 96 -29.59 -33.39 12.63
C SER A 96 -29.19 -34.41 13.70
N ARG A 97 -28.12 -34.13 14.46
CA ARG A 97 -27.69 -34.99 15.58
C ARG A 97 -28.71 -35.01 16.70
N GLU A 98 -29.30 -33.86 17.04
CA GLU A 98 -30.36 -33.76 18.05
C GLU A 98 -31.59 -34.57 17.62
N GLN A 99 -32.04 -34.41 16.37
CA GLN A 99 -33.15 -35.19 15.80
C GLN A 99 -32.89 -36.70 15.81
N LEU A 100 -31.65 -37.13 15.48
CA LEU A 100 -31.27 -38.53 15.60
C LEU A 100 -31.36 -38.99 17.05
N GLN A 101 -30.83 -38.24 18.01
CA GLN A 101 -30.82 -38.62 19.41
C GLN A 101 -32.25 -38.73 19.99
N GLU A 102 -33.17 -37.86 19.57
CA GLU A 102 -34.60 -37.98 19.91
C GLU A 102 -35.24 -39.24 19.32
N GLN A 103 -34.91 -39.60 18.08
CA GLN A 103 -35.43 -40.82 17.44
C GLN A 103 -34.95 -42.08 18.15
N TRP A 104 -33.67 -42.13 18.53
CA TRP A 104 -33.11 -43.24 19.29
C TRP A 104 -33.79 -43.38 20.66
N LYS A 105 -33.97 -42.26 21.38
CA LYS A 105 -34.69 -42.26 22.66
C LYS A 105 -36.12 -42.79 22.50
N ARG A 106 -36.84 -42.38 21.46
CA ARG A 106 -38.20 -42.88 21.17
C ARG A 106 -38.21 -44.37 20.83
N ALA A 107 -37.20 -44.86 20.11
CA ALA A 107 -37.07 -46.27 19.80
C ALA A 107 -36.83 -47.11 21.07
N ASP A 108 -35.94 -46.66 21.96
CA ASP A 108 -35.68 -47.30 23.25
C ASP A 108 -36.92 -47.31 24.16
N GLU A 109 -37.72 -46.24 24.15
CA GLU A 109 -39.00 -46.17 24.87
C GLU A 109 -40.03 -47.19 24.36
N LEU A 110 -40.00 -47.53 23.06
CA LEU A 110 -40.92 -48.50 22.45
C LEU A 110 -40.48 -49.96 22.65
N HIS A 111 -39.18 -50.21 22.74
CA HIS A 111 -38.61 -51.54 23.01
C HIS A 111 -37.72 -51.53 24.27
N PRO A 112 -38.32 -51.47 25.47
CA PRO A 112 -37.58 -51.51 26.73
C PRO A 112 -36.91 -52.88 27.02
N GLU A 113 -37.14 -53.90 26.19
CA GLU A 113 -36.57 -55.24 26.37
C GLU A 113 -35.17 -55.37 25.76
N ALA A 114 -34.16 -54.76 26.39
CA ALA A 114 -32.76 -55.19 26.27
C ALA A 114 -31.88 -54.72 27.45
N THR A 115 -32.45 -54.37 28.60
CA THR A 115 -31.66 -54.00 29.78
C THR A 115 -32.07 -54.82 31.00
N ALA A 116 -31.70 -56.10 30.96
CA ALA A 116 -31.54 -56.94 32.14
C ALA A 116 -30.37 -57.92 31.90
N GLU A 117 -29.15 -57.43 32.20
CA GLU A 117 -27.95 -58.06 32.82
C GLU A 117 -27.61 -59.57 32.65
N PRO A 118 -26.34 -60.04 32.76
CA PRO A 118 -25.33 -59.51 33.69
C PRO A 118 -23.86 -59.43 33.25
N ALA A 119 -23.10 -58.75 34.11
CA ALA A 119 -21.66 -58.82 34.31
C ALA A 119 -20.97 -60.10 33.82
N GLY A 120 -19.94 -59.92 32.98
CA GLY A 120 -19.05 -60.98 32.51
C GLY A 120 -17.66 -60.42 32.29
N GLU A 121 -16.89 -60.37 33.37
CA GLU A 121 -15.44 -60.59 33.46
C GLU A 121 -14.75 -60.98 32.12
N HIS A 122 -13.94 -60.09 31.57
CA HIS A 122 -12.72 -60.46 30.85
C HIS A 122 -11.70 -59.32 30.99
N ASP A 123 -10.98 -59.37 32.10
CA ASP A 123 -9.65 -58.77 32.24
C ASP A 123 -8.68 -59.59 31.38
N ASP A 124 -8.24 -59.04 30.24
CA ASP A 124 -7.17 -59.64 29.43
C ASP A 124 -6.02 -58.62 29.25
N PRO A 125 -5.04 -58.59 30.18
CA PRO A 125 -3.92 -57.65 30.11
C PRO A 125 -2.81 -58.22 29.20
N ASN A 126 -3.08 -58.45 27.92
CA ASN A 126 -2.03 -58.88 27.00
C ASN A 126 -2.25 -58.49 25.53
N VAL A 127 -2.28 -57.19 25.23
CA VAL A 127 -1.91 -56.70 23.89
C VAL A 127 -0.96 -55.51 24.03
N ALA A 128 0.18 -55.77 24.67
CA ALA A 128 1.37 -54.95 24.56
C ALA A 128 2.44 -55.73 23.78
N ARG A 129 2.37 -55.73 22.43
CA ARG A 129 3.57 -55.95 21.61
C ARG A 129 3.42 -55.51 20.14
N SER A 130 4.23 -54.50 19.80
CA SER A 130 4.93 -54.30 18.52
C SER A 130 4.14 -54.16 17.23
N THR A 131 4.07 -52.92 16.74
CA THR A 131 4.65 -52.59 15.42
C THR A 131 5.41 -51.27 15.50
N ARG A 132 6.71 -51.35 15.23
CA ARG A 132 7.66 -50.24 15.14
C ARG A 132 7.22 -49.19 14.10
N PRO A 133 7.52 -47.90 14.31
CA PRO A 133 7.57 -46.93 13.22
C PRO A 133 8.87 -47.14 12.44
N HIS A 134 8.77 -47.64 11.22
CA HIS A 134 9.84 -47.57 10.23
C HIS A 134 9.56 -46.37 9.31
N ASP A 135 10.41 -45.35 9.44
CA ASP A 135 11.16 -44.68 8.37
C ASP A 135 10.39 -44.10 7.18
N ALA A 136 10.34 -42.76 7.12
CA ALA A 136 10.42 -42.01 5.87
C ALA A 136 10.97 -40.59 6.12
N GLU A 137 12.23 -40.52 6.56
CA GLU A 137 13.11 -39.45 6.11
C GLU A 137 13.30 -39.61 4.59
N ALA A 138 12.76 -38.67 3.79
CA ALA A 138 13.36 -38.19 2.54
C ALA A 138 12.37 -37.28 1.79
N VAL A 139 12.22 -36.02 2.23
CA VAL A 139 12.09 -34.90 1.27
C VAL A 139 12.94 -33.75 1.77
N GLN A 140 14.15 -33.76 1.24
CA GLN A 140 15.15 -32.70 1.24
C GLN A 140 14.51 -31.36 0.83
N ARG A 141 14.19 -30.50 1.80
CA ARG A 141 13.98 -29.08 1.52
C ARG A 141 15.33 -28.44 1.32
N GLU A 142 15.73 -28.46 0.06
CA GLU A 142 16.80 -27.66 -0.52
C GLU A 142 16.55 -26.20 -0.17
N THR A 143 17.17 -25.79 0.94
CA THR A 143 17.14 -24.44 1.44
C THR A 143 18.06 -23.64 0.53
N TYR A 144 17.44 -22.77 -0.25
CA TYR A 144 18.03 -21.71 -1.05
C TYR A 144 19.21 -21.06 -0.33
N ARG A 145 20.42 -21.51 -0.68
CA ARG A 145 21.70 -20.87 -0.35
C ARG A 145 22.21 -20.20 -1.62
N GLY A 146 21.57 -19.09 -1.99
CA GLY A 146 22.09 -18.15 -2.98
C GLY A 146 23.01 -17.15 -2.28
N THR A 147 24.27 -17.15 -2.71
CA THR A 147 25.47 -16.51 -2.17
C THR A 147 25.53 -14.99 -2.26
N PRO A 148 26.44 -14.35 -1.50
CA PRO A 148 26.65 -12.90 -1.50
C PRO A 148 27.43 -12.45 -2.75
N GLY A 149 27.13 -11.25 -3.23
CA GLY A 149 27.88 -10.51 -4.25
C GLY A 149 27.92 -9.04 -3.86
#